data_AF-A0A2U2BRQ6-F1
#
_entry.id   AF-A0A2U2BRQ6-F1
#
_cell.length_a   1.000
_cell.length_b   1.000
_cell.length_c   1.000
_cell.angle_alpha   90.00
_cell.angle_beta   90.00
_cell.angle_gamma   90.00
#
_symmetry.space_group_name_H-M   'P 1'
#
loop_
_entity.id
_entity.type
_entity.pdbx_description
1 polymer ?
#
loop_
_entity_poly.entity_id
_entity_poly.type
_entity_poly.pdbx_seq_one_letter_code
_entity_poly.pdbx_strand_id
1 'polypeptide(L)'
;MPMTPIWACSCSRTAPTPARGASRPASSRPPSGSPFRRVSVWRWRRWWISRRETSCGCPISWGTIRARRRARRISSTACSAMRLSRAMQSAGAIRIAAIVPLWAGLLAACTTTDVASREVGATPNLDTDEAGLWRAMEDREEEIRRSPRLNAEPALNAYVSEVMCRVADEYCSDIRVYVLDQPYFNASMAPNGYSEVWSGLLLRAENEHQLAFVLGHEAAHFVENHSIEQWRTTRNNTGLATVFSLGVAAAGAPELSNIGQLATLASIYGFSRENEREADALGLRFQSDAGYDPAAAAEVWRRLVEEAEASSFEEVRERRARANIFATHPLTSERIETLDALAGELGNPTRGRDASGGRHAEAIAPHLHDWLDQEVQRGDYGQSLHLIERLLARGRDQGVLNHHLGEVYRLRDEEGDEARAREAYAAAAGWPDAPPETWRQLGLLHRAAGERAPALAAFRTYLDKRPDAPDRAFIEHYIENLEGTS
;
A
#
# COMPACT_ATOMS: atom_id res chain seq x y z
N MET A 1 21.55 32.35 -34.14
CA MET A 1 20.10 32.45 -33.83
C MET A 1 19.95 32.27 -32.33
N PRO A 2 19.32 33.22 -31.60
CA PRO A 2 19.01 33.01 -30.19
C PRO A 2 17.83 32.03 -30.06
N MET A 3 17.91 31.07 -29.15
CA MET A 3 16.78 30.21 -28.83
C MET A 3 15.79 30.95 -27.93
N THR A 4 14.52 30.94 -28.31
CA THR A 4 13.40 31.40 -27.48
C THR A 4 13.11 30.39 -26.36
N PRO A 5 12.81 30.82 -25.13
CA PRO A 5 12.24 29.95 -24.12
C PRO A 5 10.76 29.69 -24.44
N ILE A 6 10.32 28.44 -24.31
CA ILE A 6 8.90 28.06 -24.48
C ILE A 6 8.33 27.65 -23.11
N TRP A 7 7.03 27.96 -22.93
CA TRP A 7 6.14 27.63 -21.81
C TRP A 7 6.09 28.62 -20.64
N ALA A 8 5.22 29.62 -20.82
CA ALA A 8 4.54 30.28 -19.71
C ALA A 8 3.28 29.47 -19.32
N CYS A 9 3.01 29.31 -18.03
CA CYS A 9 1.75 28.73 -17.56
C CYS A 9 0.58 29.70 -17.79
N SER A 10 -0.37 29.35 -18.67
CA SER A 10 -1.58 30.14 -18.90
C SER A 10 -2.78 29.60 -18.11
N CYS A 11 -3.13 30.24 -16.99
CA CYS A 11 -4.37 29.95 -16.26
C CYS A 11 -5.57 30.64 -16.93
N SER A 12 -6.29 29.94 -17.83
CA SER A 12 -7.55 30.43 -18.39
C SER A 12 -8.73 30.13 -17.45
N ARG A 13 -9.40 31.17 -16.94
CA ARG A 13 -10.69 31.02 -16.25
C ARG A 13 -11.82 31.08 -17.28
N THR A 14 -12.43 29.95 -17.60
CA THR A 14 -13.68 29.90 -18.37
C THR A 14 -14.85 29.56 -17.43
N ALA A 15 -15.74 30.53 -17.21
CA ALA A 15 -17.01 30.29 -16.53
C ALA A 15 -18.11 29.99 -17.58
N PRO A 16 -18.96 28.96 -17.39
CA PRO A 16 -20.08 28.71 -18.30
C PRO A 16 -21.21 29.73 -18.07
N THR A 17 -21.74 30.28 -19.17
CA THR A 17 -22.95 31.10 -19.19
C THR A 17 -24.20 30.22 -19.04
N PRO A 18 -25.21 30.61 -18.25
CA PRO A 18 -26.44 29.82 -18.13
C PRO A 18 -27.34 29.98 -19.35
N ALA A 19 -27.77 28.86 -19.91
CA ALA A 19 -28.75 28.83 -21.01
C ALA A 19 -30.15 29.28 -20.52
N ARG A 20 -30.88 30.00 -21.38
CA ARG A 20 -32.28 30.37 -21.13
C ARG A 20 -33.20 29.19 -21.50
N GLY A 21 -34.12 28.84 -20.59
CA GLY A 21 -35.22 27.91 -20.86
C GLY A 21 -36.53 28.44 -20.28
N ALA A 22 -37.50 28.74 -21.15
CA ALA A 22 -38.91 28.85 -20.79
C ALA A 22 -39.51 27.41 -20.76
N SER A 23 -40.65 27.05 -20.20
CA SER A 23 -41.76 27.76 -19.53
C SER A 23 -42.67 26.70 -18.86
N ARG A 24 -43.48 27.06 -17.85
CA ARG A 24 -44.94 26.72 -17.69
C ARG A 24 -45.45 26.94 -16.25
N PRO A 25 -46.78 27.07 -16.02
CA PRO A 25 -47.32 27.92 -14.96
C PRO A 25 -47.89 27.17 -13.72
N ALA A 26 -48.40 27.97 -12.78
CA ALA A 26 -48.80 27.57 -11.44
C ALA A 26 -50.31 27.29 -11.24
N SER A 27 -50.59 26.49 -10.21
CA SER A 27 -51.79 26.47 -9.35
C SER A 27 -51.46 25.52 -8.19
N SER A 28 -51.87 25.60 -6.93
CA SER A 28 -52.75 26.42 -6.08
C SER A 28 -52.56 25.81 -4.66
N ARG A 29 -53.22 26.31 -3.59
CA ARG A 29 -52.83 26.09 -2.17
C ARG A 29 -54.05 25.74 -1.26
N PRO A 30 -53.88 25.68 0.08
CA PRO A 30 -53.93 24.54 1.04
C PRO A 30 -55.39 24.28 1.60
N PRO A 31 -55.75 23.71 2.80
CA PRO A 31 -54.95 23.30 3.99
C PRO A 31 -55.41 22.06 4.84
N SER A 32 -54.80 21.94 6.03
CA SER A 32 -55.23 21.23 7.27
C SER A 32 -54.98 19.70 7.40
N GLY A 33 -54.55 19.16 8.56
CA GLY A 33 -53.96 19.83 9.74
C GLY A 33 -53.73 18.95 11.00
N SER A 34 -52.80 19.39 11.87
CA SER A 34 -52.68 19.08 13.32
C SER A 34 -51.99 17.75 13.77
N PRO A 35 -51.58 17.57 15.06
CA PRO A 35 -50.32 18.14 15.60
C PRO A 35 -49.49 17.22 16.56
N PHE A 36 -48.44 17.81 17.20
CA PHE A 36 -47.52 17.27 18.24
C PHE A 36 -46.38 16.34 17.75
N ARG A 37 -45.15 16.35 18.32
CA ARG A 37 -44.57 17.03 19.51
C ARG A 37 -43.32 17.87 19.15
N ARG A 38 -43.00 18.87 19.99
CA ARG A 38 -41.70 19.58 19.99
C ARG A 38 -40.74 18.91 20.98
N VAL A 39 -39.48 18.73 20.58
CA VAL A 39 -38.30 18.73 21.47
C VAL A 39 -37.22 19.60 20.82
N SER A 40 -36.41 20.27 21.65
CA SER A 40 -35.53 21.39 21.30
C SER A 40 -34.27 20.99 20.52
N VAL A 41 -34.04 21.62 19.37
CA VAL A 41 -32.75 21.59 18.66
C VAL A 41 -31.78 22.61 19.27
N TRP A 42 -30.64 22.14 19.77
CA TRP A 42 -29.53 23.00 20.18
C TRP A 42 -28.76 23.53 18.96
N ARG A 43 -28.33 24.79 19.06
CA ARG A 43 -27.85 25.60 17.95
C ARG A 43 -26.33 25.51 17.82
N TRP A 44 -25.82 24.74 16.86
CA TRP A 44 -24.41 24.82 16.45
C TRP A 44 -24.28 25.50 15.07
N ARG A 45 -23.68 26.68 15.05
CA ARG A 45 -23.37 27.42 13.81
C ARG A 45 -22.18 26.77 13.12
N ARG A 46 -22.39 26.10 11.98
CA ARG A 46 -21.29 25.69 11.10
C ARG A 46 -20.61 26.93 10.49
N TRP A 47 -19.33 27.12 10.78
CA TRP A 47 -18.44 27.91 9.93
C TRP A 47 -18.07 27.08 8.69
N TRP A 48 -18.77 27.29 7.58
CA TRP A 48 -18.36 26.75 6.28
C TRP A 48 -17.33 27.70 5.66
N ILE A 49 -16.04 27.41 5.81
CA ILE A 49 -15.02 27.91 4.89
C ILE A 49 -14.94 26.91 3.74
N SER A 50 -15.47 27.27 2.57
CA SER A 50 -15.20 26.47 1.36
C SER A 50 -13.74 26.66 0.96
N ARG A 51 -12.85 25.75 1.38
CA ARG A 51 -11.58 25.57 0.69
C ARG A 51 -11.88 25.01 -0.69
N ARG A 52 -11.95 25.89 -1.68
CA ARG A 52 -11.78 25.48 -3.07
C ARG A 52 -10.30 25.18 -3.24
N GLU A 53 -9.94 23.89 -3.19
CA GLU A 53 -8.61 23.48 -3.60
C GLU A 53 -8.49 23.74 -5.10
N THR A 54 -7.59 24.65 -5.47
CA THR A 54 -7.15 24.83 -6.85
C THR A 54 -6.02 23.83 -7.10
N SER A 55 -6.36 22.71 -7.72
CA SER A 55 -5.42 21.69 -8.18
C SER A 55 -4.56 22.20 -9.34
N CYS A 56 -3.58 23.03 -9.04
CA CYS A 56 -2.53 23.41 -9.99
C CYS A 56 -1.46 22.30 -10.06
N GLY A 57 -1.82 21.14 -10.61
CA GLY A 57 -0.87 20.12 -11.04
C GLY A 57 -0.53 20.33 -12.52
N CYS A 58 0.76 20.28 -12.89
CA CYS A 58 1.13 20.03 -14.27
C CYS A 58 1.06 18.51 -14.52
N PRO A 59 0.38 18.02 -15.57
CA PRO A 59 0.44 16.61 -15.92
C PRO A 59 1.89 16.20 -16.16
N ILE A 60 2.31 15.08 -15.57
CA ILE A 60 3.60 14.49 -15.86
C ILE A 60 3.48 13.71 -17.17
N SER A 61 4.46 13.90 -18.05
CA SER A 61 4.59 13.18 -19.32
C SER A 61 5.93 12.46 -19.36
N TRP A 62 6.08 11.49 -20.28
CA TRP A 62 7.39 10.86 -20.54
C TRP A 62 8.49 11.88 -20.87
N GLY A 63 8.14 13.01 -21.50
CA GLY A 63 9.07 14.12 -21.75
C GLY A 63 9.53 14.80 -20.46
N THR A 64 8.62 15.03 -19.51
CA THR A 64 8.89 15.65 -18.21
C THR A 64 9.87 14.82 -17.38
N ILE A 65 9.64 13.49 -17.31
CA ILE A 65 10.47 12.54 -16.55
C ILE A 65 11.90 12.49 -17.12
N ARG A 66 12.04 12.33 -18.43
CA ARG A 66 13.34 12.31 -19.12
C ARG A 66 14.12 13.62 -18.92
N ALA A 67 13.43 14.76 -18.92
CA ALA A 67 14.05 16.06 -18.66
C ALA A 67 14.56 16.19 -17.21
N ARG A 68 13.83 15.66 -16.22
CA ARG A 68 14.22 15.70 -14.80
C ARG A 68 15.38 14.79 -14.45
N ARG A 69 15.37 13.52 -14.88
CA ARG A 69 16.54 12.64 -14.75
C ARG A 69 17.80 13.29 -15.32
N ARG A 70 17.68 13.96 -16.48
CA ARG A 70 18.79 14.72 -17.08
C ARG A 70 19.21 15.92 -16.23
N ALA A 71 18.29 16.62 -15.57
CA ALA A 71 18.59 17.73 -14.67
C ALA A 71 19.26 17.29 -13.37
N ARG A 72 18.76 16.25 -12.69
CA ARG A 72 19.38 15.67 -11.47
C ARG A 72 20.80 15.12 -11.76
N ARG A 73 21.03 14.55 -12.94
CA ARG A 73 22.38 14.12 -13.38
C ARG A 73 23.33 15.29 -13.67
N ILE A 74 22.83 16.50 -13.91
CA ILE A 74 23.64 17.71 -14.13
C ILE A 74 23.91 18.44 -12.80
N SER A 75 22.93 18.51 -11.89
CA SER A 75 23.09 19.20 -10.60
C SER A 75 24.15 18.54 -9.71
N SER A 76 24.27 17.20 -9.72
CA SER A 76 25.34 16.48 -9.03
C SER A 76 26.75 16.88 -9.52
N THR A 77 26.92 17.12 -10.82
CA THR A 77 28.20 17.62 -11.38
C THR A 77 28.44 19.12 -11.18
N ALA A 78 27.39 19.91 -10.92
CA ALA A 78 27.47 21.37 -10.81
C ALA A 78 27.83 21.87 -9.40
N CYS A 79 27.59 21.07 -8.35
CA CYS A 79 27.81 21.47 -6.95
C CYS A 79 29.28 21.37 -6.48
N SER A 80 30.24 21.71 -7.36
CA SER A 80 31.68 21.68 -7.04
C SER A 80 32.52 22.74 -7.79
N ALA A 81 31.94 23.93 -8.07
CA ALA A 81 32.71 25.03 -8.65
C ALA A 81 32.18 26.46 -8.35
N MET A 82 32.11 26.87 -7.08
CA MET A 82 32.08 28.32 -6.73
C MET A 82 33.05 28.65 -5.59
N ARG A 83 34.35 28.63 -5.89
CA ARG A 83 35.34 29.37 -5.09
C ARG A 83 35.23 30.86 -5.42
N LEU A 84 34.64 31.64 -4.53
CA LEU A 84 34.61 33.11 -4.60
C LEU A 84 36.03 33.68 -4.54
N SER A 85 36.58 34.03 -5.70
CA SER A 85 37.91 34.63 -5.84
C SER A 85 37.85 36.17 -5.82
N ARG A 86 38.41 36.75 -4.76
CA ARG A 86 39.01 38.10 -4.66
C ARG A 86 38.33 39.25 -5.41
N ALA A 87 37.54 40.05 -4.71
CA ALA A 87 37.18 41.42 -5.14
C ALA A 87 36.91 42.40 -3.98
N MET A 88 37.84 42.53 -3.02
CA MET A 88 37.81 43.64 -2.04
C MET A 88 39.23 44.14 -1.71
N GLN A 89 39.71 45.11 -2.49
CA GLN A 89 40.75 46.05 -2.08
C GLN A 89 40.25 47.48 -2.35
N SER A 90 40.70 48.43 -1.53
CA SER A 90 40.40 49.88 -1.57
C SER A 90 38.92 50.30 -1.48
N ALA A 91 38.44 50.59 -0.25
CA ALA A 91 37.88 51.90 0.13
C ALA A 91 37.44 51.96 1.61
N GLY A 92 37.77 53.06 2.30
CA GLY A 92 37.03 53.63 3.44
C GLY A 92 36.63 52.73 4.62
N ALA A 93 37.39 52.80 5.72
CA ALA A 93 37.01 52.15 6.98
C ALA A 93 35.80 52.84 7.66
N ILE A 94 34.62 52.23 7.58
CA ILE A 94 33.46 52.53 8.45
C ILE A 94 33.12 51.27 9.26
N ARG A 95 32.98 51.43 10.58
CA ARG A 95 32.77 50.32 11.53
C ARG A 95 31.36 49.73 11.41
N ILE A 96 31.21 48.62 10.67
CA ILE A 96 30.02 47.75 10.71
C ILE A 96 30.40 46.41 11.33
N ALA A 97 30.62 46.41 12.65
CA ALA A 97 31.11 45.24 13.41
C ALA A 97 29.99 44.40 14.07
N ALA A 98 28.71 44.63 13.71
CA ALA A 98 27.56 44.03 14.42
C ALA A 98 26.51 43.35 13.51
N ILE A 99 26.73 43.27 12.19
CA ILE A 99 25.75 42.71 11.22
C ILE A 99 26.30 41.48 10.48
N VAL A 100 27.62 41.29 10.45
CA VAL A 100 28.27 40.17 9.73
C VAL A 100 27.93 38.76 10.29
N PRO A 101 27.75 38.52 11.61
CA PRO A 101 27.42 37.18 12.10
C PRO A 101 26.02 36.69 11.69
N LEU A 102 25.09 37.61 11.40
CA LEU A 102 23.69 37.26 11.12
C LEU A 102 23.49 36.64 9.72
N TRP A 103 24.34 37.01 8.76
CA TRP A 103 24.26 36.50 7.39
C TRP A 103 24.90 35.12 7.21
N ALA A 104 25.86 34.74 8.06
CA ALA A 104 26.44 33.40 8.04
C ALA A 104 25.44 32.30 8.46
N GLY A 105 24.50 32.62 9.35
CA GLY A 105 23.44 31.68 9.78
C GLY A 105 22.37 31.42 8.72
N LEU A 106 22.15 32.36 7.79
CA LEU A 106 21.15 32.24 6.72
C LEU A 106 21.63 31.43 5.51
N LEU A 107 22.95 31.27 5.34
CA LEU A 107 23.54 30.51 4.23
C LEU A 107 23.65 28.99 4.48
N ALA A 108 23.40 28.53 5.71
CA ALA A 108 23.40 27.10 6.06
C ALA A 108 22.07 26.38 5.72
N ALA A 109 21.01 27.12 5.35
CA ALA A 109 19.66 26.59 5.11
C ALA A 109 19.42 26.10 3.66
N CYS A 110 20.48 25.98 2.84
CA CYS A 110 20.43 25.46 1.48
C CYS A 110 21.23 24.15 1.32
N THR A 111 21.11 23.23 2.29
CA THR A 111 21.47 21.83 2.07
C THR A 111 20.43 21.21 1.14
N THR A 112 20.82 20.93 -0.11
CA THR A 112 19.91 20.26 -1.05
C THR A 112 19.56 18.86 -0.55
N THR A 113 18.29 18.49 -0.67
CA THR A 113 17.78 17.13 -0.43
C THR A 113 17.75 16.29 -1.69
N ASP A 114 17.93 16.90 -2.88
CA ASP A 114 18.01 16.18 -4.16
C ASP A 114 19.12 15.13 -4.10
N VAL A 115 18.76 13.88 -4.38
CA VAL A 115 19.72 12.79 -4.59
C VAL A 115 19.70 12.43 -6.07
N ALA A 116 20.86 12.10 -6.63
CA ALA A 116 20.92 11.57 -7.99
C ALA A 116 20.43 10.11 -8.01
N SER A 117 19.87 9.67 -9.14
CA SER A 117 19.51 8.27 -9.36
C SER A 117 20.72 7.34 -9.11
N ARG A 118 20.46 6.15 -8.56
CA ARG A 118 21.47 5.14 -8.23
C ARG A 118 22.19 4.62 -9.48
N GLU A 119 23.49 4.36 -9.35
CA GLU A 119 24.25 3.51 -10.27
C GLU A 119 24.22 2.06 -9.75
N VAL A 120 24.16 1.07 -10.64
CA VAL A 120 24.13 -0.36 -10.25
C VAL A 120 25.36 -0.72 -9.42
N GLY A 121 25.15 -1.43 -8.31
CA GLY A 121 26.19 -1.79 -7.34
C GLY A 121 26.69 -0.65 -6.45
N ALA A 122 26.07 0.53 -6.47
CA ALA A 122 26.52 1.68 -5.68
C ALA A 122 26.23 1.51 -4.18
N THR A 123 27.30 1.54 -3.38
CA THR A 123 27.30 1.58 -1.91
C THR A 123 27.65 2.98 -1.39
N PRO A 124 27.13 3.42 -0.23
CA PRO A 124 27.47 4.70 0.35
C PRO A 124 28.94 4.76 0.77
N ASN A 125 29.50 5.96 0.77
CA ASN A 125 30.76 6.20 1.48
C ASN A 125 30.49 6.15 2.99
N LEU A 126 31.30 5.40 3.75
CA LEU A 126 31.15 5.17 5.20
C LEU A 126 31.15 6.46 6.03
N ASP A 127 31.77 7.53 5.53
CA ASP A 127 31.78 8.85 6.19
C ASP A 127 30.49 9.68 5.95
N THR A 128 29.55 9.18 5.14
CA THR A 128 28.29 9.89 4.86
C THR A 128 27.16 9.43 5.78
N ASP A 129 26.15 10.29 5.85
CA ASP A 129 24.99 10.09 6.69
C ASP A 129 24.05 8.98 6.15
N GLU A 130 24.15 8.69 4.86
CA GLU A 130 23.56 7.54 4.20
C GLU A 130 24.09 6.19 4.71
N ALA A 131 25.37 6.09 5.09
CA ALA A 131 25.95 4.85 5.62
C ALA A 131 25.32 4.43 6.96
N GLY A 132 24.94 5.40 7.80
CA GLY A 132 24.21 5.13 9.04
C GLY A 132 22.80 4.58 8.79
N LEU A 133 22.12 5.08 7.74
CA LEU A 133 20.82 4.55 7.32
C LEU A 133 20.96 3.14 6.72
N TRP A 134 21.96 2.89 5.88
CA TRP A 134 22.26 1.56 5.36
C TRP A 134 22.52 0.55 6.48
N ARG A 135 23.34 0.91 7.49
CA ARG A 135 23.59 0.06 8.66
C ARG A 135 22.31 -0.29 9.42
N ALA A 136 21.42 0.68 9.63
CA ALA A 136 20.13 0.42 10.26
C ALA A 136 19.23 -0.53 9.44
N MET A 137 19.35 -0.51 8.10
CA MET A 137 18.62 -1.43 7.22
C MET A 137 19.28 -2.82 7.13
N GLU A 138 20.61 -2.93 7.32
CA GLU A 138 21.30 -4.23 7.51
C GLU A 138 20.84 -4.90 8.82
N ASP A 139 20.81 -4.15 9.92
CA ASP A 139 20.36 -4.66 11.22
C ASP A 139 18.88 -5.11 11.17
N ARG A 140 18.04 -4.38 10.42
CA ARG A 140 16.63 -4.75 10.15
C ARG A 140 16.50 -5.98 9.24
N GLU A 141 17.33 -6.12 8.21
CA GLU A 141 17.37 -7.32 7.37
C GLU A 141 17.77 -8.55 8.19
N GLU A 142 18.71 -8.40 9.15
CA GLU A 142 19.11 -9.47 10.07
C GLU A 142 18.00 -9.84 11.07
N GLU A 143 17.23 -8.88 11.57
CA GLU A 143 16.03 -9.11 12.40
C GLU A 143 14.99 -9.93 11.64
N ILE A 144 14.64 -9.52 10.41
CA ILE A 144 13.60 -10.18 9.61
C ILE A 144 14.01 -11.57 9.14
N ARG A 145 15.29 -11.81 8.84
CA ARG A 145 15.84 -13.16 8.58
C ARG A 145 15.66 -14.13 9.76
N ARG A 146 15.37 -13.64 10.98
CA ARG A 146 15.10 -14.44 12.19
C ARG A 146 13.64 -14.38 12.64
N SER A 147 12.79 -13.65 11.93
CA SER A 147 11.40 -13.41 12.31
C SER A 147 10.53 -14.65 12.05
N PRO A 148 9.63 -15.03 12.97
CA PRO A 148 8.64 -16.07 12.71
C PRO A 148 7.58 -15.67 11.66
N ARG A 149 7.61 -14.41 11.19
CA ARG A 149 6.77 -13.91 10.08
C ARG A 149 7.43 -14.10 8.71
N LEU A 150 8.69 -14.54 8.64
CA LEU A 150 9.35 -14.79 7.37
C LEU A 150 8.75 -16.06 6.73
N ASN A 151 8.10 -15.90 5.59
CA ASN A 151 7.60 -17.03 4.84
C ASN A 151 8.79 -17.75 4.19
N ALA A 152 9.04 -19.00 4.62
CA ALA A 152 10.22 -19.75 4.22
C ALA A 152 10.03 -20.62 2.96
N GLU A 153 8.87 -20.57 2.29
CA GLU A 153 8.56 -21.45 1.15
C GLU A 153 9.44 -21.11 -0.06
N PRO A 154 10.32 -22.03 -0.52
CA PRO A 154 11.24 -21.74 -1.62
C PRO A 154 10.53 -21.41 -2.94
N ALA A 155 9.39 -22.06 -3.24
CA ALA A 155 8.66 -21.82 -4.49
C ALA A 155 8.08 -20.39 -4.56
N LEU A 156 7.47 -19.92 -3.47
CA LEU A 156 6.91 -18.58 -3.37
C LEU A 156 7.99 -17.50 -3.42
N ASN A 157 9.07 -17.67 -2.64
CA ASN A 157 10.17 -16.72 -2.61
C ASN A 157 10.88 -16.61 -3.97
N ALA A 158 11.07 -17.74 -4.68
CA ALA A 158 11.61 -17.75 -6.03
C ALA A 158 10.69 -17.00 -7.02
N TYR A 159 9.38 -17.25 -6.97
CA TYR A 159 8.38 -16.55 -7.80
C TYR A 159 8.40 -15.03 -7.60
N VAL A 160 8.31 -14.54 -6.35
CA VAL A 160 8.29 -13.09 -6.08
C VAL A 160 9.64 -12.44 -6.45
N SER A 161 10.75 -13.13 -6.20
CA SER A 161 12.09 -12.66 -6.60
C SER A 161 12.24 -12.58 -8.12
N GLU A 162 11.69 -13.53 -8.89
CA GLU A 162 11.70 -13.49 -10.34
C GLU A 162 10.92 -12.28 -10.88
N VAL A 163 9.73 -12.01 -10.35
CA VAL A 163 8.92 -10.84 -10.76
C VAL A 163 9.65 -9.54 -10.44
N MET A 164 10.22 -9.40 -9.24
CA MET A 164 11.04 -8.24 -8.84
C MET A 164 12.24 -8.04 -9.77
N CYS A 165 13.05 -9.07 -9.98
CA CYS A 165 14.22 -8.98 -10.84
C CYS A 165 13.88 -8.66 -12.30
N ARG A 166 12.72 -9.09 -12.80
CA ARG A 166 12.27 -8.76 -14.16
C ARG A 166 11.90 -7.28 -14.33
N VAL A 167 11.34 -6.63 -13.31
CA VAL A 167 11.02 -5.19 -13.36
C VAL A 167 12.20 -4.31 -12.98
N ALA A 168 13.11 -4.80 -12.12
CA ALA A 168 14.34 -4.09 -11.75
C ALA A 168 15.45 -4.19 -12.81
N ASP A 169 15.41 -5.21 -13.68
CA ASP A 169 16.36 -5.46 -14.78
C ASP A 169 17.83 -5.34 -14.34
N GLU A 170 18.55 -4.29 -14.78
CA GLU A 170 19.95 -4.05 -14.42
C GLU A 170 20.22 -3.91 -12.91
N TYR A 171 19.20 -3.56 -12.10
CA TYR A 171 19.31 -3.41 -10.65
C TYR A 171 19.02 -4.70 -9.86
N CYS A 172 18.63 -5.80 -10.52
CA CYS A 172 18.30 -7.08 -9.86
C CYS A 172 19.40 -7.59 -8.91
N SER A 173 20.69 -7.39 -9.25
CA SER A 173 21.82 -7.83 -8.43
C SER A 173 21.92 -7.15 -7.06
N ASP A 174 21.32 -5.98 -6.92
CA ASP A 174 21.43 -5.15 -5.72
C ASP A 174 20.27 -5.44 -4.73
N ILE A 175 19.24 -6.16 -5.18
CA ILE A 175 17.96 -6.33 -4.50
C ILE A 175 17.85 -7.72 -3.84
N ARG A 176 17.28 -7.76 -2.63
CA ARG A 176 17.06 -8.97 -1.82
C ARG A 176 15.63 -8.95 -1.28
N VAL A 177 14.79 -9.86 -1.77
CA VAL A 177 13.35 -9.91 -1.46
C VAL A 177 13.07 -10.90 -0.34
N TYR A 178 12.23 -10.49 0.61
CA TYR A 178 11.73 -11.32 1.71
C TYR A 178 10.21 -11.26 1.74
N VAL A 179 9.56 -12.42 1.60
CA VAL A 179 8.10 -12.53 1.75
C VAL A 179 7.74 -12.68 3.22
N LEU A 180 6.84 -11.84 3.73
CA LEU A 180 6.39 -11.86 5.11
C LEU A 180 4.90 -12.23 5.20
N ASP A 181 4.57 -13.18 6.07
CA ASP A 181 3.18 -13.50 6.41
C ASP A 181 2.60 -12.38 7.28
N GLN A 182 1.99 -11.40 6.62
CA GLN A 182 1.39 -10.19 7.17
C GLN A 182 0.15 -9.83 6.33
N PRO A 183 -1.07 -9.86 6.90
CA PRO A 183 -2.31 -9.80 6.11
C PRO A 183 -2.65 -8.40 5.56
N TYR A 184 -1.82 -7.39 5.79
CA TYR A 184 -2.02 -6.05 5.23
C TYR A 184 -1.38 -5.92 3.85
N PHE A 185 -2.02 -5.18 2.94
CA PHE A 185 -1.39 -4.79 1.67
C PHE A 185 -0.15 -3.95 1.96
N ASN A 186 1.04 -4.46 1.63
CA ASN A 186 2.27 -3.69 1.69
C ASN A 186 3.39 -4.31 0.84
N ALA A 187 4.26 -3.45 0.32
CA ALA A 187 5.63 -3.78 -0.08
C ALA A 187 6.52 -2.59 0.29
N SER A 188 7.82 -2.82 0.46
CA SER A 188 8.78 -1.74 0.67
C SER A 188 10.16 -2.10 0.14
N MET A 189 10.93 -1.09 -0.25
CA MET A 189 12.32 -1.23 -0.68
C MET A 189 13.24 -0.24 0.07
N ALA A 190 14.15 -0.78 0.87
CA ALA A 190 15.13 -0.02 1.62
C ALA A 190 16.30 0.46 0.72
N PRO A 191 17.00 1.55 1.08
CA PRO A 191 18.08 2.09 0.25
C PRO A 191 19.29 1.15 0.07
N ASN A 192 19.45 0.09 0.88
CA ASN A 192 20.48 -0.95 0.71
C ASN A 192 19.99 -2.14 -0.14
N GLY A 193 18.81 -2.07 -0.76
CA GLY A 193 18.22 -3.10 -1.61
C GLY A 193 17.51 -4.23 -0.85
N TYR A 194 17.39 -4.14 0.47
CA TYR A 194 16.52 -5.01 1.27
C TYR A 194 15.05 -4.69 0.97
N SER A 195 14.23 -5.70 0.64
CA SER A 195 12.81 -5.53 0.31
C SER A 195 11.92 -6.46 1.14
N GLU A 196 10.85 -5.89 1.70
CA GLU A 196 9.75 -6.65 2.33
C GLU A 196 8.55 -6.70 1.38
N VAL A 197 7.99 -7.89 1.13
CA VAL A 197 6.74 -8.11 0.39
C VAL A 197 5.77 -8.84 1.31
N TRP A 198 4.63 -8.23 1.63
CA TRP A 198 3.69 -8.80 2.61
C TRP A 198 2.63 -9.67 1.94
N SER A 199 2.24 -10.77 2.58
CA SER A 199 1.23 -11.71 2.04
C SER A 199 -0.11 -11.04 1.72
N GLY A 200 -0.49 -10.00 2.47
CA GLY A 200 -1.69 -9.22 2.19
C GLY A 200 -1.66 -8.46 0.85
N LEU A 201 -0.47 -8.15 0.28
CA LEU A 201 -0.33 -7.69 -1.11
C LEU A 201 -0.56 -8.85 -2.07
N LEU A 202 0.10 -9.99 -1.85
CA LEU A 202 0.00 -11.18 -2.71
C LEU A 202 -1.43 -11.77 -2.76
N LEU A 203 -2.21 -11.61 -1.69
CA LEU A 203 -3.62 -12.00 -1.62
C LEU A 203 -4.56 -11.06 -2.39
N ARG A 204 -4.19 -9.77 -2.52
CA ARG A 204 -5.03 -8.72 -3.13
C ARG A 204 -4.72 -8.46 -4.59
N ALA A 205 -3.46 -8.65 -4.98
CA ALA A 205 -3.05 -8.71 -6.38
C ALA A 205 -3.75 -9.89 -7.07
N GLU A 206 -4.30 -9.63 -8.25
CA GLU A 206 -5.16 -10.60 -8.94
C GLU A 206 -4.47 -11.23 -10.15
N ASN A 207 -3.31 -10.72 -10.53
CA ASN A 207 -2.48 -11.26 -11.58
C ASN A 207 -1.04 -10.74 -11.41
N GLU A 208 -0.12 -11.35 -12.14
CA GLU A 208 1.28 -10.99 -12.10
C GLU A 208 1.55 -9.55 -12.56
N HIS A 209 0.76 -8.99 -13.48
CA HIS A 209 0.93 -7.61 -13.95
C HIS A 209 0.69 -6.60 -12.82
N GLN A 210 -0.27 -6.87 -11.93
CA GLN A 210 -0.55 -6.06 -10.74
C GLN A 210 0.58 -6.16 -9.71
N LEU A 211 1.09 -7.38 -9.46
CA LEU A 211 2.25 -7.56 -8.59
C LEU A 211 3.48 -6.85 -9.17
N ALA A 212 3.74 -7.00 -10.47
CA ALA A 212 4.84 -6.36 -11.17
C ALA A 212 4.78 -4.83 -11.15
N PHE A 213 3.59 -4.23 -11.22
CA PHE A 213 3.44 -2.79 -11.01
C PHE A 213 3.91 -2.36 -9.62
N VAL A 214 3.42 -3.02 -8.56
CA VAL A 214 3.77 -2.66 -7.18
C VAL A 214 5.26 -2.86 -6.92
N LEU A 215 5.85 -3.98 -7.35
CA LEU A 215 7.28 -4.22 -7.22
C LEU A 215 8.13 -3.26 -8.09
N GLY A 216 7.61 -2.86 -9.25
CA GLY A 216 8.23 -1.85 -10.11
C GLY A 216 8.20 -0.44 -9.51
N HIS A 217 7.12 -0.08 -8.81
CA HIS A 217 7.00 1.16 -8.04
C HIS A 217 8.01 1.22 -6.89
N GLU A 218 8.16 0.12 -6.14
CA GLU A 218 9.19 0.01 -5.10
C GLU A 218 10.62 0.03 -5.67
N ALA A 219 10.85 -0.64 -6.80
CA ALA A 219 12.12 -0.55 -7.52
C ALA A 219 12.41 0.89 -8.00
N ALA A 220 11.38 1.66 -8.40
CA ALA A 220 11.54 3.05 -8.80
C ALA A 220 11.94 3.96 -7.62
N HIS A 221 11.36 3.77 -6.43
CA HIS A 221 11.80 4.46 -5.20
C HIS A 221 13.28 4.19 -4.86
N PHE A 222 13.72 2.95 -5.05
CA PHE A 222 15.12 2.55 -4.88
C PHE A 222 16.06 3.15 -5.93
N VAL A 223 15.68 3.10 -7.21
CA VAL A 223 16.49 3.64 -8.32
C VAL A 223 16.63 5.16 -8.23
N GLU A 224 15.60 5.89 -7.80
CA GLU A 224 15.66 7.35 -7.62
C GLU A 224 16.14 7.81 -6.23
N ASN A 225 16.55 6.88 -5.37
CA ASN A 225 17.02 7.16 -4.00
C ASN A 225 16.02 7.97 -3.15
N HIS A 226 14.72 7.79 -3.39
CA HIS A 226 13.66 8.54 -2.71
C HIS A 226 13.71 8.39 -1.19
N SER A 227 14.11 7.23 -0.67
CA SER A 227 14.23 6.98 0.78
C SER A 227 15.35 7.82 1.42
N ILE A 228 16.42 8.10 0.68
CA ILE A 228 17.54 8.94 1.15
C ILE A 228 17.17 10.42 1.06
N GLU A 229 16.50 10.84 -0.01
CA GLU A 229 15.91 12.18 -0.15
C GLU A 229 14.92 12.48 0.97
N GLN A 230 14.01 11.55 1.26
CA GLN A 230 12.99 11.66 2.31
C GLN A 230 13.62 11.64 3.71
N TRP A 231 14.62 10.80 3.93
CA TRP A 231 15.38 10.76 5.19
C TRP A 231 16.15 12.08 5.44
N ARG A 232 16.84 12.63 4.42
CA ARG A 232 17.49 13.96 4.50
C ARG A 232 16.48 15.08 4.74
N THR A 233 15.35 15.04 4.05
CA THR A 233 14.24 15.99 4.23
C THR A 233 13.71 15.97 5.67
N THR A 234 13.45 14.78 6.21
CA THR A 234 12.98 14.62 7.60
C THR A 234 14.02 15.11 8.61
N ARG A 235 15.30 14.74 8.43
CA ARG A 235 16.42 15.19 9.28
C ARG A 235 16.55 16.70 9.30
N ASN A 236 16.49 17.35 8.13
CA ASN A 236 16.60 18.80 7.99
C ASN A 236 15.41 19.55 8.60
N ASN A 237 14.19 19.06 8.38
CA ASN A 237 12.96 19.73 8.82
C ASN A 237 12.69 19.64 10.33
N THR A 238 13.18 18.59 10.99
CA THR A 238 12.81 18.27 12.38
C THR A 238 13.92 18.53 13.40
N GLY A 239 15.16 18.76 12.94
CA GLY A 239 16.33 18.83 13.83
C GLY A 239 16.67 17.51 14.54
N LEU A 240 16.03 16.39 14.16
CA LEU A 240 16.16 15.07 14.81
C LEU A 240 17.53 14.41 14.67
N ALA A 241 18.55 15.11 14.16
CA ALA A 241 19.93 14.64 14.12
C ALA A 241 20.37 14.04 15.47
N THR A 242 19.98 14.66 16.60
CA THR A 242 20.30 14.17 17.95
C THR A 242 19.62 12.84 18.31
N VAL A 243 18.39 12.59 17.85
CA VAL A 243 17.62 11.38 18.18
C VAL A 243 18.19 10.16 17.43
N PHE A 244 18.59 10.34 16.16
CA PHE A 244 19.25 9.27 15.41
C PHE A 244 20.67 8.98 15.92
N SER A 245 21.43 10.00 16.34
CA SER A 245 22.73 9.81 17.02
C SER A 245 22.62 8.97 18.29
N LEU A 246 21.51 9.09 19.04
CA LEU A 246 21.22 8.28 20.22
C LEU A 246 20.99 6.80 19.88
N GLY A 247 20.36 6.50 18.74
CA GLY A 247 20.17 5.10 18.29
C GLY A 247 21.48 4.38 18.02
N VAL A 248 22.46 5.06 17.41
CA VAL A 248 23.81 4.51 17.15
C VAL A 248 24.66 4.43 18.43
N ALA A 249 24.44 5.34 19.39
CA ALA A 249 25.17 5.38 20.66
C ALA A 249 24.61 4.44 21.75
N ALA A 250 23.38 3.93 21.60
CA ALA A 250 22.67 3.13 22.61
C ALA A 250 23.10 1.65 22.67
N ALA A 251 24.40 1.38 22.58
CA ALA A 251 25.00 0.05 22.81
C ALA A 251 24.86 -0.37 24.29
N GLY A 252 23.64 -0.77 24.68
CA GLY A 252 23.30 -1.15 26.06
C GLY A 252 21.83 -0.96 26.47
N ALA A 253 20.95 -0.42 25.63
CA ALA A 253 19.53 -0.19 25.96
C ALA A 253 18.59 -0.67 24.83
N PRO A 254 18.18 -1.96 24.83
CA PRO A 254 17.37 -2.55 23.76
C PRO A 254 16.03 -1.85 23.50
N GLU A 255 15.40 -1.31 24.55
CA GLU A 255 14.11 -0.63 24.46
C GLU A 255 14.22 0.69 23.70
N LEU A 256 15.37 1.37 23.80
CA LEU A 256 15.65 2.61 23.08
C LEU A 256 16.08 2.36 21.62
N SER A 257 16.77 1.24 21.34
CA SER A 257 17.11 0.88 19.96
C SER A 257 15.86 0.61 19.11
N ASN A 258 14.85 -0.06 19.67
CA ASN A 258 13.60 -0.39 18.95
C ASN A 258 12.81 0.87 18.58
N ILE A 259 12.75 1.87 19.48
CA ILE A 259 12.09 3.17 19.21
C ILE A 259 12.86 3.94 18.12
N GLY A 260 14.19 3.93 18.16
CA GLY A 260 15.03 4.55 17.12
C GLY A 260 14.85 3.91 15.75
N GLN A 261 14.78 2.58 15.68
CA GLN A 261 14.53 1.85 14.43
C GLN A 261 13.14 2.15 13.85
N LEU A 262 12.08 2.11 14.68
CA LEU A 262 10.73 2.44 14.22
C LEU A 262 10.62 3.88 13.71
N ALA A 263 11.26 4.84 14.41
CA ALA A 263 11.35 6.23 13.95
C ALA A 263 12.14 6.36 12.64
N THR A 264 13.17 5.52 12.42
CA THR A 264 13.94 5.47 11.17
C THR A 264 13.06 4.97 10.03
N LEU A 265 12.39 3.82 10.18
CA LEU A 265 11.47 3.26 9.18
C LEU A 265 10.35 4.25 8.80
N ALA A 266 9.72 4.89 9.80
CA ALA A 266 8.71 5.92 9.55
C ALA A 266 9.27 7.17 8.84
N SER A 267 10.55 7.51 9.05
CA SER A 267 11.18 8.67 8.42
C SER A 267 11.59 8.48 6.95
N ILE A 268 11.68 7.23 6.48
CA ILE A 268 12.18 6.93 5.13
C ILE A 268 11.09 6.54 4.13
N TYR A 269 9.96 6.00 4.59
CA TYR A 269 8.85 5.55 3.74
C TYR A 269 7.68 6.55 3.64
N GLY A 270 7.76 7.72 4.26
CA GLY A 270 6.73 8.77 4.15
C GLY A 270 6.96 9.68 2.94
N PHE A 271 6.79 9.17 1.72
CA PHE A 271 7.24 9.83 0.50
C PHE A 271 6.47 11.11 0.12
N SER A 272 7.15 12.02 -0.59
CA SER A 272 6.51 13.22 -1.12
C SER A 272 5.56 12.87 -2.29
N ARG A 273 4.54 13.72 -2.51
CA ARG A 273 3.63 13.58 -3.67
C ARG A 273 4.36 13.57 -5.01
N GLU A 274 5.56 14.13 -5.09
CA GLU A 274 6.34 14.15 -6.32
C GLU A 274 7.12 12.84 -6.51
N ASN A 275 7.73 12.34 -5.43
CA ASN A 275 8.39 11.03 -5.39
C ASN A 275 7.40 9.93 -5.80
N GLU A 276 6.17 9.99 -5.29
CA GLU A 276 5.10 9.05 -5.65
C GLU A 276 4.73 9.07 -7.13
N ARG A 277 4.70 10.23 -7.79
CA ARG A 277 4.42 10.30 -9.23
C ARG A 277 5.60 9.87 -10.09
N GLU A 278 6.82 10.16 -9.66
CA GLU A 278 8.03 9.71 -10.34
C GLU A 278 8.16 8.19 -10.22
N ALA A 279 7.83 7.63 -9.06
CA ALA A 279 7.74 6.18 -8.83
C ALA A 279 6.59 5.52 -9.62
N ASP A 280 5.37 6.10 -9.63
CA ASP A 280 4.25 5.62 -10.45
C ASP A 280 4.66 5.48 -11.93
N ALA A 281 5.24 6.54 -12.50
CA ALA A 281 5.54 6.60 -13.92
C ALA A 281 6.77 5.76 -14.30
N LEU A 282 7.78 5.69 -13.44
CA LEU A 282 8.96 4.84 -13.67
C LEU A 282 8.63 3.36 -13.45
N GLY A 283 7.83 3.02 -12.43
CA GLY A 283 7.33 1.68 -12.16
C GLY A 283 6.42 1.15 -13.26
N LEU A 284 5.52 2.00 -13.79
CA LEU A 284 4.70 1.68 -14.97
C LEU A 284 5.57 1.43 -16.22
N ARG A 285 6.67 2.17 -16.38
CA ARG A 285 7.64 1.91 -17.44
C ARG A 285 8.38 0.58 -17.23
N PHE A 286 8.86 0.30 -16.03
CA PHE A 286 9.52 -0.96 -15.69
C PHE A 286 8.61 -2.17 -15.94
N GLN A 287 7.35 -2.08 -15.52
CA GLN A 287 6.30 -3.05 -15.82
C GLN A 287 6.13 -3.27 -17.33
N SER A 288 6.03 -2.20 -18.12
CA SER A 288 5.89 -2.27 -19.58
C SER A 288 7.11 -2.85 -20.28
N ASP A 289 8.31 -2.42 -19.91
CA ASP A 289 9.58 -2.87 -20.49
C ASP A 289 9.84 -4.35 -20.14
N ALA A 290 9.40 -4.82 -18.96
CA ALA A 290 9.40 -6.22 -18.55
C ALA A 290 8.36 -7.11 -19.29
N GLY A 291 7.44 -6.51 -20.05
CA GLY A 291 6.44 -7.18 -20.86
C GLY A 291 5.09 -7.45 -20.17
N TYR A 292 4.82 -6.80 -19.04
CA TYR A 292 3.54 -6.84 -18.34
C TYR A 292 2.57 -5.77 -18.87
N ASP A 293 1.26 -5.96 -18.66
CA ASP A 293 0.22 -5.03 -19.12
C ASP A 293 0.17 -3.75 -18.25
N PRO A 294 0.52 -2.56 -18.77
CA PRO A 294 0.50 -1.30 -18.00
C PRO A 294 -0.90 -0.93 -17.51
N ALA A 295 -1.98 -1.37 -18.18
CA ALA A 295 -3.35 -1.09 -17.76
C ALA A 295 -3.70 -1.70 -16.38
N ALA A 296 -2.93 -2.70 -15.94
CA ALA A 296 -3.10 -3.32 -14.62
C ALA A 296 -2.71 -2.41 -13.45
N ALA A 297 -1.90 -1.36 -13.68
CA ALA A 297 -1.35 -0.51 -12.62
C ALA A 297 -2.41 0.28 -11.84
N ALA A 298 -3.20 1.08 -12.56
CA ALA A 298 -4.28 1.89 -11.98
C ALA A 298 -5.33 1.03 -11.24
N GLU A 299 -5.52 -0.21 -11.69
CA GLU A 299 -6.50 -1.14 -11.15
C GLU A 299 -6.16 -1.63 -9.73
N VAL A 300 -4.88 -1.73 -9.38
CA VAL A 300 -4.44 -2.01 -7.99
C VAL A 300 -4.99 -0.94 -7.04
N TRP A 301 -4.86 0.32 -7.42
CA TRP A 301 -5.29 1.45 -6.60
C TRP A 301 -6.81 1.59 -6.53
N ARG A 302 -7.55 1.32 -7.61
CA ARG A 302 -9.03 1.32 -7.57
C ARG A 302 -9.56 0.30 -6.58
N ARG A 303 -9.06 -0.93 -6.63
CA ARG A 303 -9.50 -2.03 -5.75
C ARG A 303 -9.19 -1.77 -4.28
N LEU A 304 -8.06 -1.14 -3.97
CA LEU A 304 -7.76 -0.73 -2.60
C LEU A 304 -8.65 0.43 -2.11
N VAL A 305 -9.14 1.29 -3.01
CA VAL A 305 -10.15 2.30 -2.67
C VAL A 305 -11.51 1.66 -2.43
N GLU A 306 -11.94 0.73 -3.29
CA GLU A 306 -13.19 -0.03 -3.13
C GLU A 306 -13.20 -0.85 -1.83
N GLU A 307 -12.09 -1.54 -1.52
CA GLU A 307 -11.91 -2.27 -0.27
C GLU A 307 -11.89 -1.32 0.94
N ALA A 308 -11.26 -0.14 0.86
CA ALA A 308 -11.32 0.86 1.93
C ALA A 308 -12.75 1.40 2.16
N GLU A 309 -13.55 1.51 1.11
CA GLU A 309 -14.96 1.92 1.19
C GLU A 309 -15.86 0.81 1.78
N ALA A 310 -15.51 -0.46 1.57
CA ALA A 310 -16.19 -1.63 2.15
C ALA A 310 -15.89 -1.87 3.64
N SER A 311 -14.84 -1.25 4.21
CA SER A 311 -14.40 -1.50 5.59
C SER A 311 -15.51 -1.37 6.65
N SER A 312 -15.50 -2.27 7.64
CA SER A 312 -16.35 -2.19 8.83
C SER A 312 -16.08 -0.92 9.65
N PHE A 313 -14.84 -0.41 9.64
CA PHE A 313 -14.44 0.75 10.43
C PHE A 313 -14.75 2.08 9.72
N GLU A 314 -15.62 2.88 10.34
CA GLU A 314 -15.97 4.22 9.83
C GLU A 314 -14.75 5.11 9.59
N GLU A 315 -13.74 5.01 10.46
CA GLU A 315 -12.48 5.73 10.31
C GLU A 315 -11.76 5.41 8.98
N VAL A 316 -11.75 4.15 8.55
CA VAL A 316 -11.08 3.72 7.31
C VAL A 316 -11.87 4.21 6.09
N ARG A 317 -13.21 4.09 6.12
CA ARG A 317 -14.09 4.59 5.06
C ARG A 317 -13.98 6.11 4.89
N GLU A 318 -14.03 6.87 5.98
CA GLU A 318 -13.93 8.34 5.94
C GLU A 318 -12.51 8.81 5.59
N ARG A 319 -11.50 8.20 6.23
CA ARG A 319 -10.09 8.51 6.03
C ARG A 319 -9.44 7.41 5.22
N ARG A 320 -9.83 7.28 3.94
CA ARG A 320 -9.24 6.35 2.95
C ARG A 320 -7.70 6.27 3.09
N ALA A 321 -7.04 7.41 3.35
CA ALA A 321 -5.61 7.56 3.66
C ALA A 321 -5.07 6.83 4.93
N ARG A 322 -5.85 5.99 5.62
CA ARG A 322 -5.42 5.15 6.75
C ARG A 322 -5.31 3.66 6.45
N ALA A 323 -5.58 3.20 5.22
CA ALA A 323 -5.03 1.91 4.80
C ALA A 323 -3.49 1.98 4.92
N ASN A 324 -2.86 0.90 5.42
CA ASN A 324 -1.44 0.92 5.83
C ASN A 324 -0.50 1.48 4.74
N ILE A 325 -0.68 1.02 3.50
CA ILE A 325 0.03 1.50 2.32
C ILE A 325 -0.16 3.00 2.02
N PHE A 326 -1.31 3.61 2.33
CA PHE A 326 -1.57 5.02 2.03
C PHE A 326 -0.99 5.98 3.09
N ALA A 327 -0.50 5.46 4.21
CA ALA A 327 0.30 6.23 5.17
C ALA A 327 1.73 6.48 4.66
N THR A 328 2.30 5.53 3.90
CA THR A 328 3.62 5.62 3.26
C THR A 328 3.54 6.17 1.83
N HIS A 329 2.52 5.76 1.07
CA HIS A 329 2.28 6.13 -0.33
C HIS A 329 0.93 6.85 -0.51
N PRO A 330 0.83 8.17 -0.25
CA PRO A 330 -0.45 8.87 -0.32
C PRO A 330 -1.10 8.81 -1.71
N LEU A 331 -2.21 8.08 -1.83
CA LEU A 331 -2.98 7.96 -3.07
C LEU A 331 -3.88 9.19 -3.31
N THR A 332 -4.06 9.55 -4.59
CA THR A 332 -5.02 10.56 -5.07
C THR A 332 -5.72 10.04 -6.32
N SER A 333 -6.90 10.59 -6.65
CA SER A 333 -7.54 10.31 -7.95
C SER A 333 -6.62 10.70 -9.11
N GLU A 334 -5.90 11.82 -8.95
CA GLU A 334 -4.89 12.31 -9.90
C GLU A 334 -3.79 11.29 -10.23
N ARG A 335 -3.35 10.46 -9.28
CA ARG A 335 -2.40 9.36 -9.55
C ARG A 335 -3.02 8.27 -10.43
N ILE A 336 -4.26 7.85 -10.13
CA ILE A 336 -5.00 6.86 -10.92
C ILE A 336 -5.22 7.40 -12.36
N GLU A 337 -5.70 8.63 -12.48
CA GLU A 337 -5.90 9.33 -13.77
C GLU A 337 -4.60 9.46 -14.58
N THR A 338 -3.46 9.70 -13.90
CA THR A 338 -2.14 9.79 -14.53
C THR A 338 -1.63 8.43 -15.00
N LEU A 339 -1.80 7.38 -14.20
CA LEU A 339 -1.43 6.02 -14.57
C LEU A 339 -2.24 5.53 -15.79
N ASP A 340 -3.54 5.80 -15.84
CA ASP A 340 -4.39 5.49 -17.00
C ASP A 340 -3.89 6.19 -18.28
N ALA A 341 -3.55 7.49 -18.19
CA ALA A 341 -3.04 8.26 -19.31
C ALA A 341 -1.70 7.73 -19.82
N LEU A 342 -0.74 7.48 -18.90
CA LEU A 342 0.58 6.96 -19.25
C LEU A 342 0.53 5.52 -19.79
N ALA A 343 -0.37 4.67 -19.27
CA ALA A 343 -0.60 3.32 -19.79
C ALA A 343 -1.16 3.37 -21.22
N GLY A 344 -2.07 4.30 -21.50
CA GLY A 344 -2.58 4.55 -22.85
C GLY A 344 -1.50 4.98 -23.85
N GLU A 345 -0.48 5.73 -23.41
CA GLU A 345 0.65 6.14 -24.25
C GLU A 345 1.67 5.02 -24.52
N LEU A 346 1.85 4.09 -23.57
CA LEU A 346 2.71 2.90 -23.75
C LEU A 346 2.07 1.85 -24.68
N GLY A 347 0.73 1.85 -24.77
CA GLY A 347 -0.02 0.79 -25.42
C GLY A 347 -0.01 -0.51 -24.61
N ASN A 348 -0.61 -1.57 -25.15
CA ASN A 348 -0.61 -2.87 -24.48
C ASN A 348 0.44 -3.80 -25.12
N PRO A 349 1.58 -4.08 -24.46
CA PRO A 349 2.67 -4.87 -25.01
C PRO A 349 2.37 -6.38 -25.03
N THR A 350 1.25 -6.85 -24.44
CA THR A 350 1.05 -8.27 -24.15
C THR A 350 0.85 -9.17 -25.39
N ARG A 351 1.97 -9.73 -25.86
CA ARG A 351 2.00 -11.02 -26.55
C ARG A 351 2.32 -12.16 -25.58
N GLY A 352 1.30 -12.57 -24.83
CA GLY A 352 1.11 -13.96 -24.40
C GLY A 352 2.13 -14.57 -23.45
N ARG A 353 2.00 -14.29 -22.14
CA ARG A 353 2.42 -15.26 -21.11
C ARG A 353 1.47 -15.37 -19.92
N ASP A 354 0.99 -14.25 -19.35
CA ASP A 354 0.11 -14.27 -18.16
C ASP A 354 -1.16 -13.39 -18.24
N ALA A 355 -1.74 -13.23 -19.43
CA ALA A 355 -3.00 -12.47 -19.59
C ALA A 355 -4.20 -13.04 -18.78
N SER A 356 -4.11 -14.30 -18.33
CA SER A 356 -5.10 -14.98 -17.47
C SER A 356 -4.80 -14.88 -15.96
N GLY A 357 -3.65 -14.32 -15.56
CA GLY A 357 -3.20 -14.32 -14.16
C GLY A 357 -2.93 -15.71 -13.57
N GLY A 358 -2.61 -16.69 -14.43
CA GLY A 358 -2.43 -18.10 -14.05
C GLY A 358 -1.32 -18.32 -13.05
N ARG A 359 -0.09 -17.84 -13.38
CA ARG A 359 1.11 -18.10 -12.58
C ARG A 359 1.03 -17.52 -11.16
N HIS A 360 0.46 -16.32 -11.03
CA HIS A 360 0.30 -15.69 -9.72
C HIS A 360 -0.65 -16.48 -8.81
N ALA A 361 -1.81 -16.89 -9.33
CA ALA A 361 -2.79 -17.66 -8.58
C ALA A 361 -2.25 -19.06 -8.22
N GLU A 362 -1.46 -19.69 -9.10
CA GLU A 362 -0.75 -20.94 -8.79
C GLU A 362 0.30 -20.78 -7.69
N ALA A 363 1.03 -19.67 -7.66
CA ALA A 363 2.04 -19.39 -6.63
C ALA A 363 1.44 -19.14 -5.24
N ILE A 364 0.24 -18.55 -5.14
CA ILE A 364 -0.40 -18.24 -3.84
C ILE A 364 -1.33 -19.34 -3.33
N ALA A 365 -1.85 -20.22 -4.20
CA ALA A 365 -2.83 -21.24 -3.82
C ALA A 365 -2.41 -22.12 -2.61
N PRO A 366 -1.15 -22.57 -2.46
CA PRO A 366 -0.70 -23.34 -1.29
C PRO A 366 -0.80 -22.58 0.05
N HIS A 367 -0.82 -21.25 0.01
CA HIS A 367 -0.81 -20.37 1.19
C HIS A 367 -2.18 -19.72 1.46
N LEU A 368 -3.13 -19.89 0.53
CA LEU A 368 -4.37 -19.12 0.50
C LEU A 368 -5.22 -19.30 1.76
N HIS A 369 -5.25 -20.50 2.34
CA HIS A 369 -5.97 -20.77 3.60
C HIS A 369 -5.34 -19.99 4.77
N ASP A 370 -4.05 -20.16 5.03
CA ASP A 370 -3.35 -19.50 6.16
C ASP A 370 -3.38 -17.96 6.05
N TRP A 371 -3.37 -17.43 4.82
CA TRP A 371 -3.45 -15.98 4.58
C TRP A 371 -4.87 -15.43 4.73
N LEU A 372 -5.89 -16.18 4.32
CA LEU A 372 -7.28 -15.79 4.56
C LEU A 372 -7.65 -15.90 6.04
N ASP A 373 -7.17 -16.91 6.76
CA ASP A 373 -7.30 -16.97 8.23
C ASP A 373 -6.72 -15.72 8.90
N GLN A 374 -5.52 -15.27 8.48
CA GLN A 374 -4.92 -14.03 8.96
C GLN A 374 -5.71 -12.77 8.56
N GLU A 375 -6.29 -12.74 7.35
CA GLU A 375 -7.14 -11.64 6.89
C GLU A 375 -8.41 -11.53 7.75
N VAL A 376 -9.13 -12.63 7.96
CA VAL A 376 -10.35 -12.66 8.79
C VAL A 376 -10.03 -12.30 10.24
N GLN A 377 -8.89 -12.74 10.77
CA GLN A 377 -8.40 -12.38 12.11
C GLN A 377 -8.09 -10.89 12.29
N ARG A 378 -7.98 -10.09 11.22
CA ARG A 378 -7.89 -8.62 11.35
C ARG A 378 -9.17 -7.99 11.92
N GLY A 379 -10.31 -8.70 11.86
CA GLY A 379 -11.60 -8.22 12.35
C GLY A 379 -12.26 -7.13 11.48
N ASP A 380 -11.69 -6.78 10.33
CA ASP A 380 -12.34 -5.93 9.34
C ASP A 380 -13.16 -6.79 8.38
N TYR A 381 -14.31 -7.24 8.87
CA TYR A 381 -15.18 -8.16 8.13
C TYR A 381 -15.72 -7.54 6.83
N GLY A 382 -15.90 -6.22 6.78
CA GLY A 382 -16.30 -5.51 5.56
C GLY A 382 -15.24 -5.58 4.45
N GLN A 383 -13.96 -5.37 4.78
CA GLN A 383 -12.87 -5.60 3.82
C GLN A 383 -12.73 -7.08 3.45
N SER A 384 -12.86 -7.97 4.44
CA SER A 384 -12.74 -9.42 4.24
C SER A 384 -13.81 -9.95 3.28
N LEU A 385 -15.07 -9.55 3.44
CA LEU A 385 -16.16 -9.91 2.53
C LEU A 385 -15.87 -9.41 1.10
N HIS A 386 -15.58 -8.12 0.95
CA HIS A 386 -15.31 -7.53 -0.37
C HIS A 386 -14.14 -8.21 -1.09
N LEU A 387 -13.05 -8.52 -0.38
CA LEU A 387 -11.91 -9.24 -0.92
C LEU A 387 -12.27 -10.67 -1.34
N ILE A 388 -12.94 -11.43 -0.47
CA ILE A 388 -13.31 -12.83 -0.74
C ILE A 388 -14.33 -12.93 -1.88
N GLU A 389 -15.33 -12.04 -1.92
CA GLU A 389 -16.31 -11.97 -3.02
C GLU A 389 -15.64 -11.65 -4.36
N ARG A 390 -14.68 -10.71 -4.39
CA ARG A 390 -13.87 -10.39 -5.58
C ARG A 390 -13.02 -11.57 -6.06
N LEU A 391 -12.43 -12.32 -5.13
CA LEU A 391 -11.67 -13.53 -5.46
C LEU A 391 -12.59 -14.67 -5.95
N LEU A 392 -13.75 -14.88 -5.31
CA LEU A 392 -14.74 -15.90 -5.70
C LEU A 392 -15.24 -15.70 -7.14
N ALA A 393 -15.48 -14.45 -7.55
CA ALA A 393 -15.93 -14.09 -8.89
C ALA A 393 -14.99 -14.55 -10.02
N ARG A 394 -13.75 -14.97 -9.70
CA ARG A 394 -12.77 -15.50 -10.66
C ARG A 394 -12.89 -17.01 -10.90
N GLY A 395 -13.72 -17.73 -10.15
CA GLY A 395 -14.00 -19.15 -10.38
C GLY A 395 -12.83 -20.12 -10.08
N ARG A 396 -11.84 -19.69 -9.28
CA ARG A 396 -10.76 -20.54 -8.75
C ARG A 396 -10.91 -20.71 -7.24
N ASP A 397 -10.21 -21.71 -6.68
CA ASP A 397 -9.99 -21.88 -5.23
C ASP A 397 -11.27 -21.78 -4.38
N GLN A 398 -12.36 -22.35 -4.92
CA GLN A 398 -13.73 -22.12 -4.48
C GLN A 398 -14.03 -22.77 -3.13
N GLY A 399 -13.42 -23.90 -2.81
CA GLY A 399 -13.55 -24.54 -1.50
C GLY A 399 -12.91 -23.71 -0.40
N VAL A 400 -11.68 -23.25 -0.64
CA VAL A 400 -10.97 -22.36 0.30
C VAL A 400 -11.71 -21.04 0.47
N LEU A 401 -12.09 -20.38 -0.62
CA LEU A 401 -12.73 -19.05 -0.54
C LEU A 401 -14.12 -19.09 0.11
N ASN A 402 -14.96 -20.07 -0.22
CA ASN A 402 -16.28 -20.19 0.43
C ASN A 402 -16.15 -20.59 1.91
N HIS A 403 -15.09 -21.31 2.32
CA HIS A 403 -14.84 -21.59 3.73
C HIS A 403 -14.63 -20.29 4.52
N HIS A 404 -13.75 -19.41 4.03
CA HIS A 404 -13.45 -18.15 4.71
C HIS A 404 -14.60 -17.15 4.61
N LEU A 405 -15.39 -17.17 3.54
CA LEU A 405 -16.67 -16.43 3.47
C LEU A 405 -17.60 -16.86 4.63
N GLY A 406 -17.67 -18.17 4.90
CA GLY A 406 -18.38 -18.73 6.05
C GLY A 406 -17.82 -18.26 7.39
N GLU A 407 -16.49 -18.28 7.55
CA GLU A 407 -15.83 -17.77 8.77
C GLU A 407 -16.10 -16.28 9.01
N VAL A 408 -16.09 -15.44 7.98
CA VAL A 408 -16.41 -14.01 8.12
C VAL A 408 -17.82 -13.81 8.62
N TYR A 409 -18.84 -14.45 8.00
CA TYR A 409 -20.21 -14.35 8.52
C TYR A 409 -20.32 -14.91 9.95
N ARG A 410 -19.71 -16.07 10.23
CA ARG A 410 -19.73 -16.71 11.56
C ARG A 410 -19.09 -15.85 12.66
N LEU A 411 -18.09 -15.02 12.32
CA LEU A 411 -17.37 -14.15 13.26
C LEU A 411 -17.95 -12.73 13.34
N ARG A 412 -18.69 -12.30 12.32
CA ARG A 412 -19.37 -11.01 12.26
C ARG A 412 -20.69 -11.00 13.04
N ASP A 413 -21.40 -12.14 13.05
CA ASP A 413 -22.58 -12.40 13.90
C ASP A 413 -23.69 -11.33 13.78
N GLU A 414 -23.90 -10.79 12.57
CA GLU A 414 -25.04 -9.90 12.28
C GLU A 414 -26.33 -10.70 12.01
N GLU A 415 -27.48 -10.00 11.99
CA GLU A 415 -28.76 -10.60 11.64
C GLU A 415 -28.70 -11.30 10.27
N GLY A 416 -29.01 -12.61 10.26
CA GLY A 416 -28.96 -13.45 9.06
C GLY A 416 -27.57 -14.01 8.72
N ASP A 417 -26.52 -13.72 9.48
CA ASP A 417 -25.17 -14.25 9.21
C ASP A 417 -25.05 -15.75 9.48
N GLU A 418 -25.73 -16.32 10.48
CA GLU A 418 -25.71 -17.77 10.71
C GLU A 418 -26.20 -18.56 9.49
N ALA A 419 -27.24 -18.06 8.81
CA ALA A 419 -27.77 -18.67 7.58
C ALA A 419 -26.78 -18.54 6.42
N ARG A 420 -26.17 -17.36 6.23
CA ARG A 420 -25.16 -17.11 5.19
C ARG A 420 -23.88 -17.91 5.43
N ALA A 421 -23.45 -18.05 6.69
CA ALA A 421 -22.32 -18.90 7.07
C ALA A 421 -22.59 -20.37 6.72
N ARG A 422 -23.77 -20.89 7.08
CA ARG A 422 -24.21 -22.26 6.75
C ARG A 422 -24.24 -22.49 5.23
N GLU A 423 -24.73 -21.53 4.46
CA GLU A 423 -24.73 -21.58 2.98
C GLU A 423 -23.30 -21.57 2.41
N ALA A 424 -22.44 -20.68 2.88
CA ALA A 424 -21.04 -20.58 2.44
C ALA A 424 -20.23 -21.86 2.76
N TYR A 425 -20.34 -22.42 3.97
CA TYR A 425 -19.67 -23.70 4.27
C TYR A 425 -20.23 -24.87 3.46
N ALA A 426 -21.54 -24.88 3.15
CA ALA A 426 -22.14 -25.90 2.29
C ALA A 426 -21.64 -25.78 0.84
N ALA A 427 -21.50 -24.56 0.33
CA ALA A 427 -20.88 -24.28 -0.96
C ALA A 427 -19.40 -24.72 -0.99
N ALA A 428 -18.64 -24.41 0.07
CA ALA A 428 -17.25 -24.83 0.23
C ALA A 428 -17.12 -26.36 0.16
N ALA A 429 -17.91 -27.09 0.95
CA ALA A 429 -17.87 -28.56 1.02
C ALA A 429 -18.16 -29.27 -0.32
N GLY A 430 -18.70 -28.56 -1.32
CA GLY A 430 -18.86 -29.06 -2.69
C GLY A 430 -17.57 -29.13 -3.52
N TRP A 431 -16.46 -28.55 -3.04
CA TRP A 431 -15.19 -28.45 -3.79
C TRP A 431 -14.05 -29.25 -3.15
N PRO A 432 -13.10 -29.81 -3.95
CA PRO A 432 -12.01 -30.64 -3.44
C PRO A 432 -11.00 -29.91 -2.55
N ASP A 433 -10.82 -28.61 -2.76
CA ASP A 433 -9.87 -27.73 -2.06
C ASP A 433 -10.38 -27.20 -0.71
N ALA A 434 -11.61 -27.53 -0.31
CA ALA A 434 -12.18 -27.04 0.94
C ALA A 434 -11.40 -27.53 2.17
N PRO A 435 -11.00 -26.62 3.10
CA PRO A 435 -10.35 -26.97 4.35
C PRO A 435 -11.18 -27.98 5.17
N PRO A 436 -10.56 -28.98 5.83
CA PRO A 436 -11.26 -29.92 6.73
C PRO A 436 -12.19 -29.22 7.73
N GLU A 437 -11.77 -28.07 8.23
CA GLU A 437 -12.46 -27.19 9.17
C GLU A 437 -13.89 -26.84 8.70
N THR A 438 -14.16 -26.83 7.39
CA THR A 438 -15.50 -26.66 6.81
C THR A 438 -16.51 -27.64 7.41
N TRP A 439 -16.14 -28.92 7.51
CA TRP A 439 -17.01 -29.96 8.06
C TRP A 439 -17.14 -29.86 9.58
N ARG A 440 -16.12 -29.34 10.29
CA ARG A 440 -16.23 -28.98 11.71
C ARG A 440 -17.28 -27.88 11.92
N GLN A 441 -17.23 -26.80 11.14
CA GLN A 441 -18.17 -25.68 11.28
C GLN A 441 -19.60 -26.07 10.91
N LEU A 442 -19.79 -26.83 9.81
CA LEU A 442 -21.09 -27.41 9.48
C LEU A 442 -21.63 -28.28 10.62
N GLY A 443 -20.81 -29.15 11.21
CA GLY A 443 -21.19 -29.99 12.34
C GLY A 443 -21.65 -29.17 13.55
N LEU A 444 -20.94 -28.09 13.88
CA LEU A 444 -21.30 -27.16 14.95
C LEU A 444 -22.62 -26.43 14.67
N LEU A 445 -22.83 -25.91 13.45
CA LEU A 445 -24.04 -25.21 13.04
C LEU A 445 -25.28 -26.12 12.99
N HIS A 446 -25.13 -27.36 12.51
CA HIS A 446 -26.20 -28.37 12.55
C HIS A 446 -26.52 -28.79 14.00
N ARG A 447 -25.50 -28.98 14.84
CA ARG A 447 -25.67 -29.30 16.26
C ARG A 447 -26.40 -28.19 17.01
N ALA A 448 -26.07 -26.92 16.74
CA ALA A 448 -26.75 -25.76 17.32
C ALA A 448 -28.24 -25.68 16.90
N ALA A 449 -28.54 -26.01 15.64
CA ALA A 449 -29.91 -26.09 15.12
C ALA A 449 -30.70 -27.33 15.59
N GLY A 450 -30.08 -28.26 16.35
CA GLY A 450 -30.70 -29.51 16.77
C GLY A 450 -30.75 -30.60 15.68
N GLU A 451 -30.11 -30.37 14.55
CA GLU A 451 -30.12 -31.23 13.36
C GLU A 451 -29.10 -32.38 13.52
N ARG A 452 -29.48 -33.39 14.33
CA ARG A 452 -28.58 -34.48 14.75
C ARG A 452 -27.88 -35.23 13.61
N ALA A 453 -28.63 -35.65 12.60
CA ALA A 453 -28.11 -36.46 11.50
C ALA A 453 -27.05 -35.75 10.64
N PRO A 454 -27.27 -34.53 10.12
CA PRO A 454 -26.23 -33.81 9.39
C PRO A 454 -25.07 -33.37 10.29
N ALA A 455 -25.30 -33.08 11.58
CA ALA A 455 -24.22 -32.82 12.53
C ALA A 455 -23.25 -34.02 12.66
N LEU A 456 -23.79 -35.22 12.86
CA LEU A 456 -23.00 -36.47 12.91
C LEU A 456 -22.24 -36.74 11.61
N ALA A 457 -22.87 -36.53 10.45
CA ALA A 457 -22.24 -36.73 9.15
C ALA A 457 -21.05 -35.77 8.94
N ALA A 458 -21.24 -34.49 9.28
CA ALA A 458 -20.21 -33.47 9.17
C ALA A 458 -19.03 -33.73 10.13
N PHE A 459 -19.29 -34.02 11.41
CA PHE A 459 -18.22 -34.32 12.38
C PHE A 459 -17.38 -35.56 12.01
N ARG A 460 -18.02 -36.63 11.52
CA ARG A 460 -17.28 -37.81 11.01
C ARG A 460 -16.43 -37.45 9.79
N THR A 461 -16.99 -36.70 8.84
CA THR A 461 -16.24 -36.24 7.66
C THR A 461 -15.04 -35.36 8.02
N TYR A 462 -15.14 -34.55 9.09
CA TYR A 462 -14.00 -33.79 9.61
C TYR A 462 -12.89 -34.71 10.12
N LEU A 463 -13.23 -35.68 10.97
CA LEU A 463 -12.26 -36.62 11.53
C LEU A 463 -11.63 -37.56 10.47
N ASP A 464 -12.39 -37.94 9.43
CA ASP A 464 -11.86 -38.70 8.29
C ASP A 464 -10.84 -37.88 7.47
N LYS A 465 -11.05 -36.56 7.35
CA LYS A 465 -10.16 -35.64 6.63
C LYS A 465 -8.97 -35.16 7.45
N ARG A 466 -9.12 -35.07 8.78
CA ARG A 466 -8.08 -34.61 9.72
C ARG A 466 -8.03 -35.53 10.94
N PRO A 467 -7.55 -36.78 10.79
CA PRO A 467 -7.56 -37.79 11.86
C PRO A 467 -6.62 -37.44 13.04
N ASP A 468 -5.69 -36.51 12.84
CA ASP A 468 -4.73 -35.97 13.79
C ASP A 468 -5.13 -34.58 14.33
N ALA A 469 -6.38 -34.14 14.11
CA ALA A 469 -6.86 -32.82 14.53
C ALA A 469 -6.65 -32.56 16.04
N PRO A 470 -6.15 -31.37 16.43
CA PRO A 470 -5.87 -31.05 17.84
C PRO A 470 -7.13 -30.96 18.71
N ASP A 471 -8.29 -30.71 18.10
CA ASP A 471 -9.62 -30.66 18.72
C ASP A 471 -10.39 -31.99 18.62
N ARG A 472 -9.79 -33.05 18.07
CA ARG A 472 -10.41 -34.37 17.84
C ARG A 472 -11.24 -34.88 19.02
N ALA A 473 -10.70 -34.84 20.23
CA ALA A 473 -11.39 -35.33 21.43
C ALA A 473 -12.70 -34.57 21.74
N PHE A 474 -12.79 -33.29 21.41
CA PHE A 474 -14.03 -32.52 21.54
C PHE A 474 -15.07 -32.93 20.49
N ILE A 475 -14.62 -33.23 19.26
CA ILE A 475 -15.48 -33.67 18.17
C ILE A 475 -16.00 -35.10 18.41
N GLU A 476 -15.15 -36.01 18.87
CA GLU A 476 -15.56 -37.36 19.30
C GLU A 476 -16.60 -37.27 20.43
N HIS A 477 -16.38 -36.41 21.43
CA HIS A 477 -17.39 -36.17 22.48
C HIS A 477 -18.70 -35.58 21.94
N TYR A 478 -18.68 -34.71 20.92
CA TYR A 478 -19.92 -34.24 20.28
C TYR A 478 -20.66 -35.35 19.53
N ILE A 479 -19.93 -36.27 18.89
CA ILE A 479 -20.51 -37.46 18.25
C ILE A 479 -21.19 -38.35 19.30
N GLU A 480 -20.50 -38.71 20.37
CA GLU A 480 -21.04 -39.54 21.47
C GLU A 480 -22.35 -38.97 22.05
N ASN A 481 -22.38 -37.66 22.34
CA ASN A 481 -23.58 -37.00 22.87
C ASN A 481 -24.76 -37.01 21.88
N LEU A 482 -24.49 -36.88 20.58
CA LEU A 482 -25.51 -36.90 19.52
C LEU A 482 -26.05 -38.31 19.26
N GLU A 483 -25.23 -39.35 19.49
CA GLU A 483 -25.64 -40.76 19.42
C GLU A 483 -26.41 -41.21 20.68
N GLY A 484 -25.99 -40.77 21.87
CA GLY A 484 -26.57 -41.15 23.15
C GLY A 484 -27.89 -40.46 23.53
N THR A 485 -28.40 -39.53 22.71
CA THR A 485 -29.65 -38.78 22.99
C THR A 485 -30.90 -39.37 22.31
N SER A 486 -30.91 -40.69 22.14
CA SER A 486 -31.98 -41.49 21.50
C SER A 486 -33.37 -41.31 22.13
#